data_AF-A0AAW6MAC8-F1
#
_entry.id   AF-A0AAW6MAC8-F1
#
_cell.length_a   1.000
_cell.length_b   1.000
_cell.length_c   1.000
_cell.angle_alpha   90.00
_cell.angle_beta   90.00
_cell.angle_gamma   90.00
#
_symmetry.space_group_name_H-M   'P 1'
#
loop_
_entity.id
_entity.type
_entity.pdbx_description
1 polymer ?
#
loop_
_entity_poly.entity_id
_entity_poly.type
_entity_poly.pdbx_seq_one_letter_code
_entity_poly.pdbx_strand_id
1 'polypeptide(L)'
;MERLKDIQIRAGDSLLFRRGSVFIGILELSAKGKAEKRVIIDAYGIGRKPCIKAADASLYTILLRISDYLTLQYLVVVNTGTERLAHRTGVKVLCENYG
;
A
#
# COMPACT_ATOMS: atom_id res chain seq x y z
N MET A 1 10.65 5.42 -16.48
CA MET A 1 9.50 5.16 -15.60
C MET A 1 9.61 6.10 -14.42
N GLU A 2 8.72 7.08 -14.35
CA GLU A 2 8.67 8.07 -13.28
C GLU A 2 8.29 7.36 -11.98
N ARG A 3 9.23 7.35 -11.04
CA ARG A 3 9.07 6.74 -9.73
C ARG A 3 8.45 7.84 -8.88
N LEU A 4 7.17 7.70 -8.51
CA LEU A 4 6.49 8.62 -7.59
C LEU A 4 7.20 8.52 -6.23
N LYS A 5 8.29 9.26 -6.09
CA LYS A 5 9.13 9.27 -4.90
C LYS A 5 8.65 10.42 -4.03
N ASP A 6 8.25 10.03 -2.83
CA ASP A 6 8.07 10.89 -1.67
C ASP A 6 6.73 11.65 -1.61
N ILE A 7 5.62 10.91 -1.69
CA ILE A 7 4.38 11.37 -1.05
C ILE A 7 4.65 11.42 0.46
N GLN A 8 4.79 12.64 1.00
CA GLN A 8 4.84 12.84 2.45
C GLN A 8 3.42 12.67 3.03
N ILE A 9 3.19 11.57 3.74
CA ILE A 9 1.94 11.32 4.46
C ILE A 9 2.14 11.63 5.94
N ARG A 10 1.38 12.61 6.44
CA ARG A 10 1.44 13.12 7.82
C ARG A 10 0.28 12.58 8.65
N ALA A 11 0.38 12.70 9.97
CA ALA A 11 -0.68 12.28 10.88
C ALA A 11 -2.01 13.00 10.59
N GLY A 12 -3.06 12.22 10.33
CA GLY A 12 -4.38 12.70 9.93
C GLY A 12 -4.63 12.73 8.42
N ASP A 13 -3.60 12.50 7.60
CA ASP A 13 -3.77 12.47 6.15
C ASP A 13 -4.50 11.20 5.69
N SER A 14 -5.15 11.35 4.54
CA SER A 14 -5.83 10.24 3.85
C SER A 14 -5.35 10.12 2.41
N LEU A 15 -5.01 8.89 1.99
CA LEU A 15 -4.75 8.53 0.59
C LEU A 15 -5.92 7.69 0.08
N LEU A 16 -6.68 8.23 -0.87
CA LEU A 16 -7.91 7.62 -1.35
C LEU A 16 -7.78 7.12 -2.79
N PHE A 17 -8.07 5.84 -3.00
CA PHE A 17 -8.09 5.21 -4.32
C PHE A 17 -9.51 5.18 -4.89
N ARG A 18 -9.67 5.57 -6.15
CA ARG A 18 -11.00 5.57 -6.78
C ARG A 18 -11.50 4.14 -6.98
N ARG A 19 -12.74 3.86 -6.54
CA ARG A 19 -13.41 2.59 -6.81
C ARG A 19 -13.58 2.36 -8.32
N GLY A 20 -13.46 1.10 -8.71
CA GLY A 20 -13.43 0.67 -10.11
C GLY A 20 -12.07 0.81 -10.79
N SER A 21 -11.07 1.41 -10.14
CA SER A 21 -9.72 1.56 -10.72
C SER A 21 -8.84 0.33 -10.50
N VAL A 22 -7.92 0.12 -11.46
CA VAL A 22 -6.86 -0.88 -11.40
C VAL A 22 -5.52 -0.16 -11.53
N PHE A 23 -4.64 -0.40 -10.56
CA PHE A 23 -3.29 0.16 -10.49
C PHE A 23 -2.29 -0.97 -10.68
N ILE A 24 -1.40 -0.83 -11.67
CA ILE A 24 -0.35 -1.80 -11.95
C ILE A 24 0.96 -1.27 -11.36
N GLY A 25 1.61 -2.09 -10.54
CA GLY A 25 2.87 -1.75 -9.90
C GLY A 25 2.87 -2.05 -8.41
N ILE A 26 3.81 -1.43 -7.71
CA ILE A 26 4.04 -1.60 -6.27
C ILE A 26 3.70 -0.29 -5.57
N LEU A 27 3.03 -0.39 -4.42
CA LEU A 27 2.77 0.72 -3.52
C LEU A 27 3.72 0.66 -2.32
N GLU A 28 4.64 1.60 -2.24
CA GLU A 28 5.56 1.72 -1.10
C GLU A 28 5.20 2.97 -0.30
N LEU A 29 5.00 2.80 1.02
CA LEU A 29 4.55 3.86 1.90
C LEU A 29 5.35 3.83 3.20
N SER A 30 5.57 5.02 3.75
CA SER A 30 6.01 5.22 5.13
C SER A 30 5.16 6.33 5.71
N ALA A 31 4.51 6.07 6.85
CA ALA A 31 3.66 7.07 7.47
C ALA A 31 3.65 6.93 9.00
N LYS A 32 3.74 8.06 9.69
CA LYS A 32 3.68 8.12 11.16
C LYS A 32 2.44 8.89 11.58
N GLY A 33 1.38 8.15 11.87
CA GLY A 33 0.16 8.69 12.47
C GLY A 33 0.30 8.92 13.97
N LYS A 34 -0.81 9.30 14.59
CA LYS A 34 -1.00 9.32 16.05
C LYS A 34 -2.30 8.61 16.40
N ALA A 35 -2.48 8.19 17.64
CA ALA A 35 -3.72 7.52 18.11
C ALA A 35 -4.99 8.31 17.71
N GLU A 36 -4.98 9.62 17.94
CA GLU A 36 -6.05 10.58 17.61
C GLU A 36 -6.10 10.97 16.12
N LYS A 37 -5.00 10.78 15.39
CA LYS A 37 -4.81 11.27 14.02
C LYS A 37 -4.09 10.20 13.18
N ARG A 38 -4.82 9.11 12.94
CA ARG A 38 -4.34 7.98 12.13
C ARG A 38 -4.13 8.41 10.69
N VAL A 39 -3.25 7.72 10.00
CA VAL A 39 -3.12 7.81 8.54
C VAL A 39 -4.07 6.80 7.91
N ILE A 40 -4.90 7.25 6.97
CA ILE A 40 -5.93 6.40 6.37
C ILE A 40 -5.62 6.16 4.89
N ILE A 41 -5.45 4.90 4.52
CA ILE A 41 -5.35 4.47 3.12
C ILE A 41 -6.64 3.70 2.80
N ASP A 42 -7.48 4.29 1.95
CA ASP A 42 -8.85 3.83 1.72
C ASP A 42 -9.29 4.05 0.27
N ALA A 43 -10.56 3.85 -0.03
CA ALA A 43 -11.18 3.98 -1.33
C ALA A 43 -12.38 4.93 -1.31
N TYR A 44 -12.58 5.67 -2.40
CA TYR A 44 -13.70 6.59 -2.57
C TYR A 44 -14.53 6.29 -3.83
N GLY A 45 -15.73 6.87 -3.90
CA GLY A 45 -16.68 6.65 -5.00
C GLY A 45 -17.56 5.42 -4.79
N ILE A 46 -18.15 4.92 -5.89
CA ILE A 46 -19.08 3.78 -5.89
C ILE A 46 -18.53 2.69 -6.80
N GLY A 47 -18.79 1.42 -6.46
CA GLY A 47 -18.45 0.26 -7.27
C GLY A 47 -17.40 -0.64 -6.62
N ARG A 48 -16.71 -1.41 -7.46
CA ARG A 48 -15.73 -2.41 -7.02
C ARG A 48 -14.57 -1.77 -6.26
N LYS A 49 -14.04 -2.48 -5.26
CA LYS A 49 -12.82 -2.06 -4.55
C LYS A 49 -11.69 -1.81 -5.57
N PRO A 50 -10.91 -0.74 -5.42
CA PRO A 50 -9.72 -0.52 -6.25
C PRO A 50 -8.75 -1.70 -6.11
N CYS A 51 -8.13 -2.09 -7.22
CA CYS A 51 -7.21 -3.21 -7.28
C CYS A 51 -5.79 -2.71 -7.51
N ILE A 52 -4.86 -3.11 -6.65
CA ILE A 52 -3.42 -2.92 -6.86
C ILE A 52 -2.83 -4.27 -7.23
N LYS A 53 -2.19 -4.35 -8.40
CA LYS A 53 -1.61 -5.57 -8.94
C LYS A 53 -0.13 -5.38 -9.18
N ALA A 54 0.68 -6.15 -8.48
CA ALA A 54 2.11 -6.18 -8.71
C ALA A 54 2.45 -6.94 -10.00
N ALA A 55 3.63 -6.66 -10.55
CA ALA A 55 4.18 -7.44 -11.66
C ALA A 55 4.61 -8.83 -11.17
N ASP A 56 4.64 -9.81 -12.08
CA ASP A 56 4.92 -11.23 -11.82
C ASP A 56 6.14 -11.49 -10.92
N ALA A 57 7.23 -10.76 -11.14
CA ALA A 57 8.49 -10.94 -10.41
C ALA A 57 8.54 -10.18 -9.06
N SER A 58 7.45 -9.57 -8.62
CA SER A 58 7.45 -8.73 -7.41
C SER A 58 7.34 -9.58 -6.13
N LEU A 59 8.16 -9.27 -5.14
CA LEU A 59 8.07 -9.91 -3.81
C LEU A 59 6.87 -9.42 -2.99
N TYR A 60 6.40 -8.19 -3.24
CA TYR A 60 5.26 -7.59 -2.55
C TYR A 60 4.49 -6.66 -3.49
N THR A 61 3.19 -6.48 -3.23
CA THR A 61 2.38 -5.45 -3.89
C THR A 61 2.35 -4.16 -3.08
N ILE A 62 2.26 -4.28 -1.75
CA ILE A 62 2.29 -3.16 -0.83
C ILE A 62 3.41 -3.37 0.17
N LEU A 63 4.25 -2.35 0.36
CA LEU A 63 5.28 -2.32 1.39
C LEU A 63 5.06 -1.11 2.31
N LEU A 64 4.81 -1.41 3.59
CA LEU A 64 4.70 -0.42 4.66
C LEU A 64 6.01 -0.40 5.46
N ARG A 65 6.77 0.69 5.39
CA ARG A 65 8.02 0.87 6.15
C ARG A 65 7.77 1.70 7.40
N ILE A 66 8.27 1.26 8.56
CA ILE A 66 8.34 2.02 9.82
C ILE A 66 7.06 2.84 10.08
N SER A 67 5.91 2.19 9.88
CA SER A 67 4.61 2.87 9.91
C SER A 67 3.94 2.66 11.26
N ASP A 68 3.46 3.74 11.85
CA ASP A 68 2.73 3.74 13.13
C ASP A 68 1.37 4.42 12.96
N TYR A 69 0.34 3.92 13.65
CA TYR A 69 -1.04 4.41 13.56
C TYR A 69 -1.58 4.58 12.12
N LEU A 70 -1.27 3.63 11.22
CA LEU A 70 -1.81 3.58 9.85
C LEU A 70 -2.95 2.56 9.74
N THR A 71 -4.00 2.90 8.99
CA THR A 71 -5.08 1.98 8.60
C THR A 71 -5.08 1.81 7.09
N LEU A 72 -5.01 0.57 6.62
CA LEU A 72 -5.10 0.19 5.20
C LEU A 72 -6.38 -0.63 5.01
N GLN A 73 -7.34 -0.12 4.25
CA GLN A 73 -8.66 -0.75 4.11
C GLN A 73 -9.27 -0.59 2.73
N TYR A 74 -10.27 -1.43 2.43
CA TYR A 74 -11.07 -1.41 1.21
C TYR A 74 -10.31 -1.49 -0.13
N LEU A 75 -9.09 -2.04 -0.14
CA LEU A 75 -8.33 -2.35 -1.36
C LEU A 75 -8.37 -3.85 -1.68
N VAL A 76 -8.25 -4.17 -2.96
CA VAL A 76 -7.91 -5.51 -3.44
C VAL A 76 -6.41 -5.51 -3.75
N VAL A 77 -5.69 -6.49 -3.22
CA VAL A 77 -4.23 -6.62 -3.36
C VAL A 77 -3.93 -7.92 -4.09
N VAL A 78 -3.29 -7.83 -5.24
CA VAL A 78 -2.92 -8.98 -6.07
C VAL A 78 -1.40 -9.03 -6.22
N ASN A 79 -0.81 -10.14 -5.80
CA ASN A 79 0.57 -10.50 -6.09
C ASN A 79 0.62 -11.95 -6.61
N THR A 80 0.11 -12.14 -7.82
CA THR A 80 0.19 -13.43 -8.51
C THR A 80 1.29 -13.31 -9.56
N GLY A 81 2.11 -14.35 -9.68
CA GLY A 81 3.04 -14.50 -10.79
C GLY A 81 3.05 -15.93 -11.28
N THR A 82 3.46 -16.14 -12.53
CA THR A 82 3.47 -17.45 -13.20
C THR A 82 4.36 -18.45 -12.48
N GLU A 83 5.53 -18.00 -12.04
CA GLU A 83 6.48 -18.81 -11.29
C GLU A 83 6.33 -18.61 -9.78
N ARG A 84 6.64 -19.68 -9.03
CA ARG A 84 6.72 -19.63 -7.58
C ARG A 84 7.92 -18.79 -7.17
N LEU A 85 7.67 -17.73 -6.40
CA LEU A 85 8.69 -16.91 -5.78
C LEU A 85 8.58 -17.04 -4.27
N ALA A 86 9.65 -17.51 -3.60
CA ALA A 86 9.67 -17.65 -2.15
C ALA A 86 9.43 -16.28 -1.48
N HIS A 87 8.66 -16.28 -0.38
CA HIS A 87 8.33 -15.08 0.40
C HIS A 87 7.51 -14.00 -0.36
N ARG A 88 6.86 -14.36 -1.48
CA ARG A 88 5.90 -13.47 -2.15
C ARG A 88 4.71 -13.17 -1.22
N THR A 89 4.37 -11.89 -1.09
CA THR A 89 3.31 -11.40 -0.20
C THR A 89 2.43 -10.38 -0.90
N GLY A 90 1.16 -10.24 -0.49
CA GLY A 90 0.35 -9.11 -0.93
C GLY A 90 0.80 -7.82 -0.25
N VAL A 91 0.80 -7.84 1.08
CA VAL A 91 1.21 -6.72 1.94
C VAL A 91 2.39 -7.16 2.81
N LYS A 92 3.45 -6.37 2.80
CA LYS A 92 4.63 -6.55 3.66
C LYS A 92 4.75 -5.35 4.59
N VAL A 93 4.82 -5.60 5.89
CA VAL A 93 5.15 -4.60 6.90
C VAL A 93 6.60 -4.81 7.30
N LEU A 94 7.41 -3.77 7.15
CA LEU A 94 8.85 -3.82 7.37
C LEU A 94 9.24 -2.78 8.40
N CYS A 95 9.79 -3.28 9.51
CA CYS A 95 10.42 -2.46 10.53
C CYS A 95 11.93 -2.72 10.43
N GLU A 96 12.67 -1.75 9.90
CA GLU A 96 14.14 -1.78 9.82
C GLU A 96 14.66 -0.56 10.59
N ASN A 97 15.67 -0.77 11.45
CA ASN A 97 16.33 0.28 12.23
C ASN A 97 15.38 1.10 13.12
N TYR A 98 14.52 0.43 13.89
CA TYR A 98 13.69 1.06 14.91
C TYR A 98 14.27 0.76 16.30
N GLY A 99 14.91 1.75 16.90
CA GLY A 99 15.59 1.70 18.20
C GLY A 99 16.19 3.05 18.56
#